data_AF-X1NVK5-F1
#
_entry.id   AF-X1NVK5-F1
#
_cell.length_a   1.000
_cell.length_b   1.000
_cell.length_c   1.000
_cell.angle_alpha   90.00
_cell.angle_beta   90.00
_cell.angle_gamma   90.00
#
_symmetry.space_group_name_H-M   'P 1'
#
loop_
_entity.id
_entity.type
_entity.pdbx_description
1 polymer ?
#
loop_
_entity_poly.entity_id
_entity_poly.type
_entity_poly.pdbx_seq_one_letter_code
_entity_poly.pdbx_strand_id
1 'polypeptide(L)'
;MDDDVRISWERFLNPEILRTNLIVASLFITAFEMLKDSIIGHIRDFFTNGFDENGWIIDDKYKTEVLSKNKSPLYASLAWL
;
A
#
# COMPACT_ATOMS: atom_id res chain seq x y z
N MET A 1 15.88 -17.67 32.74
CA MET A 1 15.44 -16.73 31.67
C MET A 1 16.27 -15.48 31.88
N ASP A 2 16.91 -15.00 30.83
CA ASP A 2 17.68 -13.75 30.89
C ASP A 2 16.76 -12.58 31.28
N ASP A 3 17.21 -11.69 32.16
CA ASP A 3 16.36 -10.65 32.75
C ASP A 3 15.84 -9.67 31.69
N ASP A 4 16.63 -9.40 30.63
CA ASP A 4 16.23 -8.53 29.52
C ASP A 4 15.07 -9.15 28.73
N VAL A 5 15.11 -10.47 28.56
CA VAL A 5 14.04 -11.22 27.89
C VAL A 5 12.76 -11.14 28.71
N ARG A 6 12.84 -11.32 30.04
CA ARG A 6 11.65 -11.22 30.92
C ARG A 6 11.01 -9.83 30.83
N ILE A 7 11.81 -8.76 30.93
CA ILE A 7 11.34 -7.37 30.87
C ILE A 7 10.69 -7.09 29.51
N SER A 8 11.27 -7.57 28.42
CA SER A 8 10.68 -7.41 27.07
C SER A 8 9.31 -8.05 26.97
N TRP A 9 9.13 -9.26 27.51
CA TRP A 9 7.84 -9.95 27.52
C TRP A 9 6.81 -9.24 28.42
N GLU A 10 7.21 -8.77 29.60
CA GLU A 10 6.32 -8.02 30.50
C GLU A 10 5.82 -6.73 29.85
N ARG A 11 6.69 -6.02 29.13
CA ARG A 11 6.29 -4.82 28.36
C ARG A 11 5.39 -5.17 27.18
N PHE A 12 5.71 -6.23 26.43
CA PHE A 12 4.92 -6.65 25.27
C PHE A 12 3.52 -7.12 25.66
N LEU A 13 3.40 -7.86 26.77
CA LEU A 13 2.14 -8.40 27.27
C LEU A 13 1.34 -7.39 28.10
N ASN A 14 1.90 -6.20 28.39
CA ASN A 14 1.16 -5.13 29.04
C ASN A 14 -0.01 -4.69 28.13
N PRO A 15 -1.27 -4.83 28.57
CA PRO A 15 -2.43 -4.58 27.71
C PRO A 15 -2.50 -3.17 27.13
N GLU A 16 -2.10 -2.15 27.89
CA GLU A 16 -2.15 -0.74 27.46
C GLU A 16 -1.08 -0.45 26.40
N ILE A 17 0.12 -0.99 26.59
CA ILE A 17 1.22 -0.85 25.63
C ILE A 17 0.90 -1.61 24.35
N LEU A 18 0.43 -2.86 24.48
CA LEU A 18 0.07 -3.70 23.35
C LEU A 18 -1.05 -3.06 22.52
N ARG A 19 -2.10 -2.56 23.18
CA ARG A 19 -3.23 -1.89 22.51
C ARG A 19 -2.75 -0.68 21.71
N THR A 20 -1.94 0.19 22.34
CA THR A 20 -1.39 1.38 21.67
C THR A 20 -0.57 0.99 20.45
N ASN A 21 0.32 0.01 20.59
CA ASN A 21 1.16 -0.47 19.48
C ASN A 21 0.33 -1.05 18.34
N LEU A 22 -0.73 -1.81 18.64
CA LEU A 22 -1.62 -2.38 17.62
C LEU A 22 -2.40 -1.28 16.88
N ILE A 23 -2.84 -0.23 17.56
CA ILE A 23 -3.49 0.93 16.93
C ILE A 23 -2.52 1.65 15.99
N VAL A 24 -1.28 1.89 16.43
CA VAL A 24 -0.26 2.52 15.57
C VAL A 24 0.06 1.64 14.37
N ALA A 25 0.21 0.33 14.57
CA ALA A 25 0.46 -0.61 13.48
C ALA A 25 -0.70 -0.64 12.48
N SER A 26 -1.95 -0.64 12.93
CA SER A 26 -3.10 -0.63 12.03
C SER A 26 -3.21 0.67 11.23
N LEU A 27 -2.95 1.83 11.85
CA LEU A 27 -2.88 3.11 11.17
C LEU A 27 -1.76 3.14 10.13
N PHE A 28 -0.58 2.64 10.47
CA PHE A 28 0.54 2.54 9.53
C PHE A 28 0.20 1.67 8.33
N ILE A 29 -0.35 0.46 8.55
CA ILE A 29 -0.75 -0.45 7.48
C ILE A 29 -1.80 0.23 6.59
N THR A 30 -2.81 0.88 7.19
CA THR A 30 -3.86 1.59 6.45
C THR A 30 -3.27 2.68 5.56
N ALA A 31 -2.41 3.54 6.12
CA ALA A 31 -1.76 4.60 5.36
C ALA A 31 -0.87 4.05 4.24
N PHE A 32 -0.17 2.94 4.48
CA PHE A 32 0.66 2.28 3.49
C PHE A 32 -0.15 1.68 2.34
N GLU A 33 -1.28 1.03 2.62
CA GLU A 33 -2.21 0.55 1.59
C GLU A 33 -2.78 1.72 0.77
N MET A 34 -3.23 2.79 1.44
CA MET A 34 -3.72 4.00 0.76
C MET A 34 -2.66 4.63 -0.15
N LEU A 35 -1.40 4.66 0.28
CA LEU A 35 -0.29 5.15 -0.54
C LEU A 35 -0.10 4.29 -1.79
N LYS A 36 -0.12 2.96 -1.65
CA LYS A 36 0.00 2.04 -2.80
C LYS A 36 -1.12 2.26 -3.80
N ASP A 37 -2.36 2.35 -3.31
CA ASP A 37 -3.54 2.58 -4.14
C ASP A 37 -3.47 3.94 -4.84
N SER A 38 -3.03 4.99 -4.13
CA SER A 38 -2.82 6.31 -4.69
C SER A 38 -1.78 6.31 -5.82
N ILE A 39 -0.63 5.66 -5.62
CA ILE A 39 0.42 5.56 -6.67
C ILE A 39 -0.13 4.89 -7.93
N ILE A 40 -0.81 3.75 -7.77
CA ILE A 40 -1.39 3.01 -8.91
C ILE A 40 -2.49 3.84 -9.57
N GLY A 41 -3.38 4.43 -8.75
CA GLY A 41 -4.51 5.23 -9.18
C GLY A 41 -4.09 6.45 -9.99
N HIS A 42 -3.14 7.26 -9.50
CA HIS A 42 -2.69 8.45 -10.22
C HIS A 42 -2.08 8.14 -11.59
N ILE A 43 -1.31 7.06 -11.71
CA ILE A 43 -0.79 6.66 -13.01
C ILE A 43 -1.93 6.17 -13.91
N ARG A 44 -2.85 5.35 -13.41
CA ARG A 44 -4.03 4.93 -14.18
C ARG A 44 -4.86 6.13 -14.66
N ASP A 45 -5.06 7.12 -13.81
CA ASP A 45 -5.80 8.34 -14.13
C ASP A 45 -5.09 9.16 -15.21
N PHE A 46 -3.75 9.22 -15.19
CA PHE A 46 -2.95 9.85 -16.25
C PHE A 46 -3.20 9.23 -17.64
N PHE A 47 -3.47 7.92 -17.71
CA PHE A 47 -3.83 7.22 -18.94
C PHE A 47 -5.35 7.12 -19.17
N THR A 48 -6.18 7.82 -18.40
CA THR A 48 -7.64 7.78 -18.57
C THR A 48 -8.12 8.90 -19.49
N ASN A 49 -8.76 8.52 -20.60
CA ASN A 49 -9.20 9.42 -21.67
C ASN A 49 -10.65 9.90 -21.53
N GLY A 50 -11.35 9.53 -20.44
CA GLY A 50 -12.73 9.91 -20.19
C GLY A 50 -13.57 8.78 -19.60
N PHE A 51 -14.88 8.89 -19.72
CA PHE A 51 -15.85 7.94 -19.16
C PHE A 51 -17.00 7.72 -20.17
N ASP A 52 -17.43 6.46 -20.34
CA ASP A 52 -18.60 6.08 -21.14
C ASP A 52 -19.56 5.17 -20.35
N GLU A 53 -20.55 4.60 -21.03
CA GLU A 53 -21.54 3.68 -20.45
C GLU A 53 -20.95 2.40 -19.85
N ASN A 54 -19.71 2.04 -20.21
CA ASN A 54 -18.99 0.87 -19.72
C ASN A 54 -17.96 1.23 -18.63
N GLY A 55 -17.75 2.52 -18.34
CA GLY A 55 -16.88 2.99 -17.27
C GLY A 55 -15.76 3.91 -17.76
N TRP A 56 -14.65 3.93 -17.01
CA TRP A 56 -13.47 4.71 -17.36
C TRP A 56 -12.76 4.14 -18.59
N ILE A 57 -12.49 5.01 -19.57
CA ILE A 57 -11.77 4.66 -20.79
C ILE A 57 -10.27 4.80 -20.52
N ILE A 58 -9.56 3.69 -20.35
CA ILE A 58 -8.12 3.68 -20.10
C ILE A 58 -7.40 3.39 -21.41
N ASP A 59 -6.42 4.23 -21.74
CA ASP A 59 -5.57 4.06 -22.91
C ASP A 59 -4.77 2.75 -22.82
N ASP A 60 -4.69 2.01 -23.93
CA ASP A 60 -3.89 0.79 -24.05
C ASP A 60 -2.40 1.02 -23.72
N LYS A 61 -1.92 2.28 -23.82
CA LYS A 61 -0.61 2.69 -23.35
C LYS A 61 -0.37 2.38 -21.88
N TYR A 62 -1.37 2.42 -21.01
CA TYR A 62 -1.21 2.02 -19.61
C TYR A 62 -0.72 0.56 -19.50
N LYS A 63 -1.25 -0.31 -20.36
CA LYS A 63 -0.87 -1.72 -20.37
C LYS A 63 0.53 -1.94 -20.93
N THR A 64 0.89 -1.25 -22.01
CA THR A 64 2.16 -1.46 -22.71
C THR A 64 3.32 -0.70 -22.07
N GLU A 65 3.08 0.49 -21.51
CA GLU A 65 4.12 1.34 -20.93
C GLU A 65 4.29 1.14 -19.42
N VAL A 66 3.21 0.84 -18.68
CA VAL A 66 3.26 0.66 -17.22
C VAL A 66 3.19 -0.81 -16.86
N LEU A 67 2.05 -1.48 -17.08
CA LEU A 67 1.80 -2.84 -16.57
C LEU A 67 2.73 -3.91 -17.18
N SER A 68 3.38 -3.63 -18.30
CA SER A 68 4.37 -4.53 -18.91
C SER A 68 5.68 -4.63 -18.10
N LYS A 69 5.99 -3.62 -17.26
CA LYS A 69 7.25 -3.53 -16.51
C LYS A 69 7.33 -4.50 -15.34
N ASN A 70 6.20 -4.90 -14.76
CA ASN A 70 6.16 -5.85 -13.64
C ASN A 70 4.78 -6.53 -13.52
N LYS A 71 4.74 -7.75 -12.97
CA LYS A 71 3.48 -8.43 -12.65
C LYS A 71 2.67 -7.73 -11.57
N SER A 72 3.33 -7.07 -10.62
CA SER A 72 2.69 -6.27 -9.59
C SER A 72 2.41 -4.86 -10.11
N PRO A 73 1.15 -4.38 -10.09
CA PRO A 73 0.81 -3.04 -10.54
C PRO A 73 1.56 -1.94 -9.78
N LEU A 74 1.82 -2.13 -8.47
CA LEU A 74 2.61 -1.19 -7.68
C LEU A 74 4.05 -1.08 -8.20
N TYR A 75 4.74 -2.22 -8.34
CA TYR A 75 6.14 -2.19 -8.80
C TYR A 75 6.25 -1.77 -10.26
N ALA A 76 5.25 -2.08 -11.08
CA ALA A 76 5.14 -1.57 -12.45
C ALA A 76 5.01 -0.04 -12.46
N SER A 77 4.14 0.50 -11.60
CA SER A 77 3.93 1.93 -11.40
C SER A 77 5.22 2.63 -10.92
N LEU A 78 5.87 2.07 -9.90
CA LEU A 78 7.15 2.58 -9.38
C LEU A 78 8.31 2.49 -10.37
N ALA A 79 8.28 1.54 -11.32
CA ALA A 79 9.29 1.42 -12.37
C ALA A 79 9.00 2.30 -13.61
N TRP A 80 7.82 2.90 -13.66
CA TRP A 80 7.44 3.86 -14.70
C TRP A 80 7.77 5.29 -14.29
N LEU A 81 7.54 5.63 -13.00
CA LEU A 81 7.98 6.88 -12.38
C LEU A 81 9.52 6.99 -12.39
#